data_AF-A0A517MJL8-F1
#
_entry.id   AF-A0A517MJL8-F1
#
_cell.length_a   1.000
_cell.length_b   1.000
_cell.length_c   1.000
_cell.angle_alpha   90.00
_cell.angle_beta   90.00
_cell.angle_gamma   90.00
#
_symmetry.space_group_name_H-M   'P 1'
#
loop_
_entity.id
_entity.type
_entity.pdbx_description
1 polymer ?
#
loop_
_entity_poly.entity_id
_entity_poly.type
_entity_poly.pdbx_seq_one_letter_code
_entity_poly.pdbx_strand_id
1 'polypeptide(L)'
;MVGDSKNDPNNIENRGRCGPVFIWATGVLLLLLGCRSSWLSERPLEDAASTSEAVALADVSGEALGSRDPIEVSQIAYTRAQQLRTDLDPRCTAHYLAANRLAWKTATDASLTDDAQRNLAAELYHESLRGLIESAQQFGQIDPIKGIRLTTTEGEVSIPIVYDGFAWKPEDFNCWMPVGEYQDKHLTHQYRRSGWGVPLVVLRQRDEQERFMIPQVPFAATAILRNLPIDDDRESAEATPDQVLEVFNPLVHSDLAKDNGGETPLAADLSAPIAWLSNNTPHLNYEGFMHPDRLHRSGQLFMLEPYQAGKIPLVFVHGLASDPLTWNGLINELRTTDWVNSRYQIWLFGYPTGRPFLRSAADLRRECSEAIESLTKTTADPALHRSVIIGHSMGGLLTKLQVAPSGTSLWKSFAKQPIDSLQADQQMHEYLSELFFFEPSPFVERAIFIGTPHGGSPIADEWIGQFASHLVSRSHDFSEEYDTFLARNPEAITPFYSEQIPTSIHMLEPEDPTLQAMRQLPLAPHIRLHSVIGNGHKMLIGGPADGVVPVVSARHHGADSERIVPTTHRRLQSHPETVEEVLRILKLHLDEPTEKSEIDPLLTERVTPSASR
;
A
#
# COMPACT_ATOMS: atom_id res chain seq x y z
N MET A 1 54.13 -42.45 -13.11
CA MET A 1 53.67 -42.24 -14.49
C MET A 1 53.13 -40.82 -14.54
N VAL A 2 54.00 -39.83 -14.79
CA VAL A 2 54.28 -39.20 -16.10
C VAL A 2 53.04 -38.57 -16.72
N GLY A 3 53.06 -37.25 -16.91
CA GLY A 3 52.19 -36.57 -17.87
C GLY A 3 51.97 -35.06 -17.65
N ASP A 4 53.01 -34.24 -17.83
CA ASP A 4 52.88 -32.79 -18.12
C ASP A 4 52.35 -32.55 -19.54
N SER A 5 51.48 -31.56 -19.75
CA SER A 5 51.53 -30.72 -20.97
C SER A 5 50.73 -29.40 -20.87
N LYS A 6 51.47 -28.29 -20.84
CA LYS A 6 51.37 -27.09 -21.71
C LYS A 6 49.98 -26.49 -22.01
N ASN A 7 49.75 -25.30 -21.44
CA ASN A 7 48.88 -24.26 -22.00
C ASN A 7 49.66 -23.46 -23.06
N ASP A 8 49.05 -23.24 -24.23
CA ASP A 8 49.44 -22.23 -25.22
C ASP A 8 48.22 -21.32 -25.50
N PRO A 9 48.39 -19.98 -25.58
CA PRO A 9 47.32 -18.99 -25.65
C PRO A 9 47.07 -18.54 -27.09
N ASN A 10 45.80 -18.33 -27.49
CA ASN A 10 45.41 -17.42 -28.59
C ASN A 10 43.87 -17.39 -28.79
N ASN A 11 43.25 -16.25 -28.45
CA ASN A 11 42.20 -15.49 -29.19
C ASN A 11 41.46 -14.58 -28.20
N ILE A 12 41.76 -13.28 -28.09
CA ILE A 12 41.52 -12.11 -28.99
C ILE A 12 40.08 -11.55 -28.89
N GLU A 13 40.05 -10.26 -28.50
CA GLU A 13 39.01 -9.22 -28.66
C GLU A 13 37.70 -9.37 -27.86
N ASN A 14 37.28 -8.40 -27.03
CA ASN A 14 37.04 -7.01 -27.40
C ASN A 14 37.08 -6.08 -26.17
N ARG A 15 37.87 -5.00 -26.24
CA ARG A 15 37.84 -3.88 -25.29
C ARG A 15 36.74 -2.90 -25.71
N GLY A 16 35.66 -2.82 -24.92
CA GLY A 16 34.63 -1.78 -24.99
C GLY A 16 34.64 -0.95 -23.71
N ARG A 17 34.86 0.35 -23.88
CA ARG A 17 34.97 1.43 -22.89
C ARG A 17 34.00 1.38 -21.70
N CYS A 18 34.53 1.42 -20.48
CA CYS A 18 33.82 1.91 -19.30
C CYS A 18 33.64 3.43 -19.39
N GLY A 19 32.40 3.91 -19.36
CA GLY A 19 32.03 5.29 -19.00
C GLY A 19 31.50 5.34 -17.56
N PRO A 20 31.64 6.44 -16.82
CA PRO A 20 31.33 6.47 -15.40
C PRO A 20 29.81 6.59 -15.16
N VAL A 21 29.24 5.55 -14.55
CA VAL A 21 27.93 5.57 -13.90
C VAL A 21 28.10 6.24 -12.54
N PHE A 22 28.10 7.56 -12.50
CA PHE A 22 28.06 8.34 -11.26
C PHE A 22 27.43 9.70 -11.60
N ILE A 23 26.15 9.90 -11.22
CA ILE A 23 25.49 11.21 -10.98
C ILE A 23 24.07 11.02 -10.40
N TRP A 24 23.42 9.86 -10.53
CA TRP A 24 21.99 9.74 -10.15
C TRP A 24 21.66 9.61 -8.65
N ALA A 25 22.65 9.38 -7.78
CA ALA A 25 22.41 9.21 -6.35
C ALA A 25 22.25 10.54 -5.57
N THR A 26 22.67 11.68 -6.14
CA THR A 26 22.60 12.98 -5.44
C THR A 26 21.24 13.66 -5.54
N GLY A 27 20.46 13.40 -6.58
CA GLY A 27 19.13 13.99 -6.77
C GLY A 27 18.08 13.51 -5.77
N VAL A 28 18.05 12.21 -5.47
CA VAL A 28 17.11 11.61 -4.50
C VAL A 28 17.44 12.07 -3.07
N LEU A 29 18.72 12.25 -2.75
CA LEU A 29 19.16 12.71 -1.43
C LEU A 29 18.79 14.19 -1.18
N LEU A 30 18.87 15.05 -2.20
CA LEU A 30 18.50 16.48 -2.11
C LEU A 30 16.98 16.68 -2.01
N LEU A 31 16.17 15.86 -2.67
CA LEU A 31 14.70 15.88 -2.53
C LEU A 31 14.25 15.46 -1.12
N LEU A 32 14.96 14.51 -0.49
CA LEU A 32 14.69 14.08 0.89
C LEU A 32 15.23 15.05 1.95
N LEU A 33 16.30 15.80 1.66
CA LEU A 33 16.87 16.82 2.56
C LEU A 33 15.94 18.04 2.72
N GLY A 34 15.15 18.38 1.70
CA GLY A 34 14.09 19.38 1.80
C GLY A 34 12.90 18.96 2.67
N CYS A 35 12.82 17.68 3.08
CA CYS A 35 11.72 17.12 3.85
C CYS A 35 12.05 16.88 5.35
N ARG A 36 13.22 17.31 5.87
CA ARG A 36 13.53 17.25 7.31
C ARG A 36 13.36 18.63 7.94
N SER A 37 12.34 18.80 8.78
CA SER A 37 12.02 20.03 9.53
C SER A 37 12.93 20.31 10.74
N SER A 38 14.12 19.71 10.81
CA SER A 38 15.15 20.12 11.77
C SER A 38 16.52 19.87 11.14
N TRP A 39 17.46 20.79 11.33
CA TRP A 39 18.82 20.84 10.76
C TRP A 39 18.99 21.63 9.45
N LEU A 40 18.53 22.89 9.45
CA LEU A 40 19.23 23.96 8.75
C LEU A 40 19.66 24.99 9.81
N SER A 41 20.97 25.16 9.95
CA SER A 41 21.54 26.26 10.74
C SER A 41 20.98 27.57 10.19
N GLU A 42 20.39 28.40 11.07
CA GLU A 42 20.06 29.78 10.78
C GLU A 42 21.30 30.50 10.22
N ARG A 43 21.36 30.65 8.90
CA ARG A 43 22.16 31.70 8.28
C ARG A 43 21.20 32.85 7.97
N PRO A 44 21.49 34.07 8.43
CA PRO A 44 20.66 35.23 8.12
C PRO A 44 20.56 35.42 6.60
N LEU A 45 19.34 35.52 6.09
CA LEU A 45 18.99 35.90 4.71
C LEU A 45 19.25 37.41 4.47
N GLU A 46 20.44 37.91 4.78
CA GLU A 46 20.77 39.34 4.58
C GLU A 46 21.71 39.63 3.40
N ASP A 47 22.33 38.62 2.77
CA ASP A 47 23.30 38.84 1.68
C ASP A 47 22.88 38.37 0.27
N ALA A 48 21.60 38.01 0.06
CA ALA A 48 21.07 37.69 -1.28
C ALA A 48 20.28 38.84 -1.94
N ALA A 49 20.40 40.06 -1.41
CA ALA A 49 19.92 41.26 -2.08
C ALA A 49 20.99 41.73 -3.10
N SER A 50 21.07 41.03 -4.23
CA SER A 50 21.95 41.43 -5.34
C SER A 50 21.35 40.97 -6.67
N THR A 51 20.60 41.89 -7.30
CA THR A 51 20.30 41.93 -8.75
C THR A 51 19.69 40.66 -9.35
N SER A 52 18.44 40.36 -8.99
CA SER A 52 17.62 39.41 -9.76
C SER A 52 16.83 40.19 -10.82
N GLU A 53 17.29 40.15 -12.08
CA GLU A 53 16.43 40.49 -13.22
C GLU A 53 15.36 39.40 -13.34
N ALA A 54 14.09 39.79 -13.23
CA ALA A 54 12.94 38.91 -13.42
C ALA A 54 12.91 38.37 -14.87
N VAL A 55 12.12 37.32 -15.15
CA VAL A 55 12.02 36.68 -16.48
C VAL A 55 10.67 36.99 -17.14
N ALA A 56 10.63 37.56 -18.36
CA ALA A 56 9.38 37.78 -19.07
C ALA A 56 8.87 36.51 -19.71
N LEU A 57 7.59 36.19 -19.53
CA LEU A 57 6.93 35.16 -20.32
C LEU A 57 6.85 35.60 -21.80
N ALA A 58 6.78 36.91 -22.07
CA ALA A 58 6.80 37.63 -23.34
C ALA A 58 8.15 37.62 -24.05
N ASP A 59 9.27 37.73 -23.31
CA ASP A 59 10.63 37.63 -23.87
C ASP A 59 10.92 36.22 -24.40
N VAL A 60 10.17 35.23 -23.92
CA VAL A 60 10.18 33.86 -24.45
C VAL A 60 9.05 33.64 -25.46
N SER A 61 8.00 34.46 -25.49
CA SER A 61 6.79 34.24 -26.32
C SER A 61 6.60 35.16 -27.54
N GLY A 62 7.60 35.93 -27.96
CA GLY A 62 7.73 36.22 -29.40
C GLY A 62 8.17 37.61 -29.86
N GLU A 63 8.46 38.57 -28.99
CA GLU A 63 8.88 39.90 -29.48
C GLU A 63 10.39 40.02 -29.75
N ALA A 64 11.24 39.19 -29.13
CA ALA A 64 12.70 39.17 -29.39
C ALA A 64 13.16 38.13 -30.45
N LEU A 65 12.24 37.31 -30.97
CA LEU A 65 12.55 36.08 -31.73
C LEU A 65 11.79 35.95 -33.07
N GLY A 66 11.31 37.07 -33.64
CA GLY A 66 10.37 37.17 -34.76
C GLY A 66 10.70 36.49 -36.11
N SER A 67 11.60 35.50 -36.14
CA SER A 67 11.87 34.62 -37.28
C SER A 67 12.10 33.13 -36.93
N ARG A 68 12.02 32.72 -35.65
CA ARG A 68 12.33 31.33 -35.24
C ARG A 68 11.08 30.47 -35.10
N ASP A 69 11.25 29.17 -35.35
CA ASP A 69 10.20 28.17 -35.17
C ASP A 69 9.80 28.09 -33.69
N PRO A 70 8.49 28.09 -33.33
CA PRO A 70 8.02 27.93 -31.95
C PRO A 70 8.67 26.78 -31.18
N ILE A 71 9.02 25.67 -31.86
CA ILE A 71 9.69 24.54 -31.22
C ILE A 71 11.14 24.85 -30.84
N GLU A 72 11.85 25.64 -31.65
CA GLU A 72 13.22 26.07 -31.38
C GLU A 72 13.26 27.01 -30.18
N VAL A 73 12.28 27.92 -30.09
CA VAL A 73 12.12 28.81 -28.93
C VAL A 73 11.83 28.01 -27.66
N SER A 74 10.97 27.00 -27.75
CA SER A 74 10.69 26.08 -26.64
C SER A 74 11.95 25.35 -26.16
N GLN A 75 12.81 24.90 -27.07
CA GLN A 75 14.07 24.23 -26.72
C GLN A 75 15.05 25.16 -26.02
N ILE A 76 15.19 26.40 -26.51
CA ILE A 76 16.05 27.41 -25.90
C ILE A 76 15.60 27.71 -24.47
N ALA A 77 14.29 27.89 -24.26
CA ALA A 77 13.71 28.10 -22.94
C ALA A 77 13.99 26.91 -22.01
N TYR A 78 13.81 25.68 -22.50
CA TYR A 78 14.08 24.46 -21.74
C TYR A 78 15.56 24.33 -21.36
N THR A 79 16.49 24.52 -22.30
CA THR A 79 17.93 24.49 -22.02
C THR A 79 18.34 25.56 -21.01
N ARG A 80 17.75 26.77 -21.11
CA ARG A 80 17.99 27.83 -20.13
C ARG A 80 17.48 27.44 -18.75
N ALA A 81 16.30 26.82 -18.66
CA ALA A 81 15.75 26.31 -17.41
C ALA A 81 16.68 25.26 -16.77
N GLN A 82 17.21 24.32 -17.55
CA GLN A 82 18.16 23.31 -17.08
C GLN A 82 19.45 23.93 -16.53
N GLN A 83 20.00 24.93 -17.22
CA GLN A 83 21.18 25.65 -16.76
C GLN A 83 20.92 26.36 -15.42
N LEU A 84 19.85 27.16 -15.35
CA LEU A 84 19.47 27.87 -14.13
C LEU A 84 19.19 26.92 -12.96
N ARG A 85 18.57 25.76 -13.22
CA ARG A 85 18.36 24.75 -12.19
C ARG A 85 19.67 24.19 -11.64
N THR A 86 20.66 23.98 -12.52
CA THR A 86 22.02 23.56 -12.12
C THR A 86 22.69 24.63 -11.27
N ASP A 87 22.44 25.90 -11.57
CA ASP A 87 22.94 27.05 -10.81
C ASP A 87 22.13 27.33 -9.52
N LEU A 88 21.13 26.50 -9.19
CA LEU A 88 20.20 26.67 -8.05
C LEU A 88 19.44 28.00 -8.09
N ASP A 89 19.14 28.50 -9.28
CA ASP A 89 18.41 29.75 -9.49
C ASP A 89 16.89 29.49 -9.61
N PRO A 90 16.05 30.09 -8.74
CA PRO A 90 14.60 29.87 -8.74
C PRO A 90 13.90 30.36 -10.01
N ARG A 91 14.57 31.16 -10.85
CA ARG A 91 14.05 31.58 -12.17
C ARG A 91 13.92 30.42 -13.15
N CYS A 92 14.58 29.28 -12.91
CA CYS A 92 14.40 28.10 -13.76
C CYS A 92 12.94 27.65 -13.87
N THR A 93 12.15 27.79 -12.79
CA THR A 93 10.73 27.41 -12.78
C THR A 93 9.91 28.20 -13.81
N ALA A 94 10.14 29.50 -13.93
CA ALA A 94 9.48 30.34 -14.93
C ALA A 94 9.91 29.98 -16.36
N HIS A 95 11.17 29.60 -16.57
CA HIS A 95 11.64 29.14 -17.88
C HIS A 95 11.08 27.76 -18.27
N TYR A 96 10.93 26.82 -17.32
CA TYR A 96 10.23 25.55 -17.56
C TYR A 96 8.76 25.79 -17.92
N LEU A 97 8.09 26.74 -17.25
CA LEU A 97 6.73 27.14 -17.57
C LEU A 97 6.62 27.65 -19.02
N ALA A 98 7.52 28.56 -19.41
CA ALA A 98 7.53 29.14 -20.75
C ALA A 98 7.79 28.08 -21.83
N ALA A 99 8.75 27.16 -21.60
CA ALA A 99 9.02 26.04 -22.48
C ALA A 99 7.78 25.13 -22.62
N ASN A 100 7.15 24.77 -21.50
CA ASN A 100 5.95 23.94 -21.50
C ASN A 100 4.78 24.58 -22.29
N ARG A 101 4.55 25.89 -22.10
CA ARG A 101 3.52 26.66 -22.82
C ARG A 101 3.68 26.58 -24.34
N LEU A 102 4.91 26.82 -24.82
CA LEU A 102 5.22 26.80 -26.26
C LEU A 102 5.14 25.39 -26.85
N ALA A 103 5.65 24.41 -26.12
CA ALA A 103 5.57 23.00 -26.48
C ALA A 103 4.10 22.52 -26.61
N TRP A 104 3.24 22.85 -25.63
CA TRP A 104 1.81 22.51 -25.68
C TRP A 104 1.11 23.10 -26.91
N LYS A 105 1.30 24.39 -27.17
CA LYS A 105 0.72 25.08 -28.33
C LYS A 105 1.11 24.41 -29.65
N THR A 106 2.36 23.95 -29.76
CA THR A 106 2.89 23.30 -30.97
C THR A 106 2.38 21.86 -31.09
N ALA A 107 2.37 21.10 -30.00
CA ALA A 107 1.96 19.70 -29.98
C ALA A 107 0.44 19.50 -30.18
N THR A 108 -0.36 20.50 -29.82
CA THR A 108 -1.83 20.49 -29.98
C THR A 108 -2.33 21.24 -31.22
N ASP A 109 -1.42 21.79 -32.03
CA ASP A 109 -1.77 22.46 -33.28
C ASP A 109 -2.26 21.45 -34.31
N ALA A 110 -3.58 21.44 -34.56
CA ALA A 110 -4.22 20.56 -35.53
C ALA A 110 -3.77 20.83 -36.98
N SER A 111 -3.19 22.01 -37.26
CA SER A 111 -2.69 22.38 -38.59
C SER A 111 -1.29 21.84 -38.88
N LEU A 112 -0.52 21.49 -37.85
CA LEU A 112 0.85 20.99 -38.00
C LEU A 112 0.81 19.56 -38.56
N THR A 113 1.34 19.33 -39.76
CA THR A 113 1.34 18.00 -40.41
C THR A 113 2.60 17.17 -40.18
N ASP A 114 3.67 17.78 -39.65
CA ASP A 114 4.95 17.09 -39.40
C ASP A 114 4.88 16.30 -38.09
N ASP A 115 4.86 14.96 -38.20
CA ASP A 115 4.86 14.03 -37.07
C ASP A 115 6.12 14.15 -36.20
N ALA A 116 7.29 14.39 -36.79
CA ALA A 116 8.54 14.49 -36.03
C ALA A 116 8.55 15.75 -35.16
N GLN A 117 8.08 16.87 -35.71
CA GLN A 117 7.94 18.12 -34.97
C GLN A 117 6.88 18.03 -33.88
N ARG A 118 5.73 17.38 -34.16
CA ARG A 118 4.69 17.12 -33.14
C ARG A 118 5.21 16.24 -32.00
N ASN A 119 5.92 15.16 -32.32
CA ASN A 119 6.48 14.27 -31.31
C ASN A 119 7.53 14.97 -30.45
N LEU A 120 8.42 15.76 -31.07
CA LEU A 120 9.40 16.57 -30.35
C LEU A 120 8.74 17.60 -29.42
N ALA A 121 7.64 18.21 -29.86
CA ALA A 121 6.85 19.12 -29.03
C ALA A 121 6.20 18.40 -27.84
N ALA A 122 5.67 17.20 -28.05
CA ALA A 122 5.11 16.39 -26.97
C ALA A 122 6.19 15.97 -25.95
N GLU A 123 7.38 15.58 -26.41
CA GLU A 123 8.53 15.28 -25.53
C GLU A 123 8.95 16.50 -24.71
N LEU A 124 9.12 17.66 -25.35
CA LEU A 124 9.47 18.91 -24.67
C LEU A 124 8.39 19.35 -23.69
N TYR A 125 7.11 19.10 -24.00
CA TYR A 125 6.02 19.37 -23.08
C TYR A 125 6.18 18.55 -21.79
N HIS A 126 6.36 17.22 -21.91
CA HIS A 126 6.52 16.34 -20.76
C HIS A 126 7.75 16.70 -19.92
N GLU A 127 8.90 16.90 -20.55
CA GLU A 127 10.15 17.23 -19.86
C GLU A 127 10.11 18.62 -19.20
N SER A 128 9.49 19.60 -19.86
CA SER A 128 9.32 20.93 -19.28
C SER A 128 8.33 20.92 -18.11
N LEU A 129 7.26 20.13 -18.16
CA LEU A 129 6.32 19.96 -17.04
C LEU A 129 6.99 19.25 -15.86
N ARG A 130 7.79 18.22 -16.12
CA ARG A 130 8.61 17.57 -15.10
C ARG A 130 9.53 18.58 -14.42
N GLY A 131 10.29 19.33 -15.21
CA GLY A 131 11.19 20.37 -14.71
C GLY A 131 10.47 21.44 -13.88
N LEU A 132 9.28 21.87 -14.32
CA LEU A 132 8.42 22.82 -13.61
C LEU A 132 8.03 22.30 -12.21
N ILE A 133 7.54 21.05 -12.12
CA ILE A 133 7.12 20.44 -10.85
C ILE A 133 8.32 20.27 -9.91
N GLU A 134 9.44 19.74 -10.42
CA GLU A 134 10.65 19.53 -9.63
C GLU A 134 11.22 20.83 -9.08
N SER A 135 11.35 21.86 -9.92
CA SER A 135 11.91 23.14 -9.50
C SER A 135 10.95 23.91 -8.60
N ALA A 136 9.65 23.93 -8.91
CA ALA A 136 8.66 24.59 -8.07
C ALA A 136 8.63 23.99 -6.65
N GLN A 137 8.75 22.66 -6.52
CA GLN A 137 8.89 22.03 -5.21
C GLN A 137 10.22 22.38 -4.53
N GLN A 138 11.34 22.28 -5.27
CA GLN A 138 12.68 22.54 -4.74
C GLN A 138 12.80 23.95 -4.13
N PHE A 139 12.14 24.95 -4.73
CA PHE A 139 12.17 26.34 -4.30
C PHE A 139 10.97 26.76 -3.43
N GLY A 140 10.12 25.82 -2.98
CA GLY A 140 8.98 26.12 -2.11
C GLY A 140 7.89 26.99 -2.78
N GLN A 141 7.77 26.90 -4.10
CA GLN A 141 6.83 27.67 -4.92
C GLN A 141 5.48 26.96 -5.11
N ILE A 142 5.38 25.68 -4.72
CA ILE A 142 4.13 24.91 -4.71
C ILE A 142 3.47 25.03 -3.34
N ASP A 143 2.25 25.53 -3.32
CA ASP A 143 1.31 25.36 -2.22
C ASP A 143 0.16 24.49 -2.74
N PRO A 144 -0.10 23.30 -2.18
CA PRO A 144 -1.08 22.39 -2.75
C PRO A 144 -2.54 22.91 -2.64
N ILE A 145 -2.79 23.94 -1.83
CA ILE A 145 -4.11 24.58 -1.73
C ILE A 145 -4.16 25.83 -2.63
N LYS A 146 -3.12 26.65 -2.61
CA LYS A 146 -3.11 27.96 -3.30
C LYS A 146 -2.55 27.92 -4.72
N GLY A 147 -1.92 26.82 -5.11
CA GLY A 147 -1.30 26.63 -6.40
C GLY A 147 0.19 26.99 -6.45
N ILE A 148 0.71 27.11 -7.67
CA ILE A 148 2.11 27.45 -7.93
C ILE A 148 2.23 28.97 -8.08
N ARG A 149 3.11 29.61 -7.30
CA ARG A 149 3.34 31.06 -7.36
C ARG A 149 4.75 31.36 -7.83
N LEU A 150 4.85 32.14 -8.91
CA LEU A 150 6.09 32.47 -9.59
C LEU A 150 6.21 33.99 -9.77
N THR A 151 7.43 34.51 -9.65
CA THR A 151 7.73 35.90 -10.02
C THR A 151 8.33 35.94 -11.42
N THR A 152 7.63 36.61 -12.33
CA THR A 152 8.05 36.87 -13.71
C THR A 152 8.27 38.38 -13.90
N THR A 153 8.86 38.87 -15.00
CA THR A 153 8.94 40.33 -15.24
C THR A 153 7.56 40.95 -15.47
N GLU A 154 6.58 40.15 -15.91
CA GLU A 154 5.19 40.58 -16.14
C GLU A 154 4.39 40.69 -14.85
N GLY A 155 4.95 40.18 -13.74
CA GLY A 155 4.33 40.18 -12.43
C GLY A 155 4.32 38.80 -11.80
N GLU A 156 3.52 38.69 -10.75
CA GLU A 156 3.28 37.42 -10.06
C GLU A 156 2.32 36.57 -10.89
N VAL A 157 2.75 35.36 -11.26
CA VAL A 157 1.93 34.36 -11.94
C VAL A 157 1.50 33.34 -10.92
N SER A 158 0.19 33.11 -10.84
CA SER A 158 -0.42 32.12 -9.96
C SER A 158 -1.13 31.05 -10.79
N ILE A 159 -0.64 29.83 -10.73
CA ILE A 159 -1.21 28.68 -11.42
C ILE A 159 -2.04 27.87 -10.40
N PRO A 160 -3.38 27.91 -10.45
CA PRO A 160 -4.21 27.07 -9.59
C PRO A 160 -3.98 25.58 -9.87
N ILE A 161 -4.22 24.76 -8.85
CA ILE A 161 -4.16 23.30 -8.95
C ILE A 161 -5.58 22.74 -8.77
N VAL A 162 -5.97 21.85 -9.68
CA VAL A 162 -7.25 21.13 -9.62
C VAL A 162 -6.98 19.65 -9.47
N TYR A 163 -7.62 19.01 -8.50
CA TYR A 163 -7.46 17.59 -8.20
C TYR A 163 -8.71 16.82 -8.60
N ASP A 164 -8.55 15.73 -9.35
CA ASP A 164 -9.67 14.91 -9.83
C ASP A 164 -9.46 13.42 -9.52
N GLY A 165 -10.49 12.79 -8.98
CA GLY A 165 -10.54 11.35 -8.70
C GLY A 165 -9.83 10.90 -7.42
N PHE A 166 -9.44 11.82 -6.53
CA PHE A 166 -8.76 11.49 -5.29
C PHE A 166 -9.71 11.45 -4.07
N ALA A 167 -9.47 10.49 -3.18
CA ALA A 167 -10.02 10.51 -1.82
C ALA A 167 -9.25 11.46 -0.88
N TRP A 168 -8.06 11.88 -1.30
CA TRP A 168 -7.18 12.79 -0.58
C TRP A 168 -7.63 14.23 -0.70
N LYS A 169 -7.34 15.03 0.33
CA LYS A 169 -7.54 16.48 0.29
C LYS A 169 -6.31 17.15 -0.35
N PRO A 170 -6.43 18.39 -0.86
CA PRO A 170 -5.28 19.13 -1.40
C PRO A 170 -4.07 19.16 -0.44
N GLU A 171 -4.31 19.41 0.85
CA GLU A 171 -3.30 19.39 1.91
C GLU A 171 -2.53 18.06 2.10
N ASP A 172 -3.01 16.95 1.54
CA ASP A 172 -2.32 15.65 1.57
C ASP A 172 -1.26 15.50 0.46
N PHE A 173 -1.16 16.46 -0.47
CA PHE A 173 -0.16 16.45 -1.54
C PHE A 173 1.14 17.12 -1.08
N ASN A 174 1.86 16.46 -0.17
CA ASN A 174 3.01 17.07 0.53
C ASN A 174 4.31 17.04 -0.26
N CYS A 175 4.63 15.92 -0.93
CA CYS A 175 5.81 15.81 -1.78
C CYS A 175 5.48 15.15 -3.11
N TRP A 176 5.90 15.78 -4.20
CA TRP A 176 5.58 15.48 -5.59
C TRP A 176 6.84 14.96 -6.26
N MET A 177 6.88 13.67 -6.58
CA MET A 177 8.04 13.03 -7.18
C MET A 177 7.68 12.57 -8.59
N PRO A 178 8.07 13.30 -9.65
CA PRO A 178 7.93 12.81 -11.00
C PRO A 178 8.55 11.42 -11.17
N VAL A 179 7.78 10.53 -11.79
CA VAL A 179 8.15 9.13 -11.95
C VAL A 179 9.43 9.07 -12.79
N GLY A 180 10.50 8.50 -12.22
CA GLY A 180 11.71 8.12 -12.93
C GLY A 180 11.69 6.63 -13.25
N GLU A 181 12.85 5.99 -13.31
CA GLU A 181 12.93 4.53 -13.42
C GLU A 181 12.73 3.86 -12.05
N TYR A 182 11.48 3.79 -11.58
CA TYR A 182 11.15 2.96 -10.43
C TYR A 182 11.12 1.50 -10.87
N GLN A 183 12.11 0.71 -10.44
CA GLN A 183 12.09 -0.75 -10.61
C GLN A 183 12.05 -1.39 -9.23
N ASP A 184 11.06 -2.26 -9.03
CA ASP A 184 11.04 -3.19 -7.90
C ASP A 184 11.11 -4.61 -8.46
N LYS A 185 12.15 -5.34 -8.06
CA LYS A 185 12.39 -6.74 -8.43
C LYS A 185 11.37 -7.73 -7.84
N HIS A 186 10.57 -7.27 -6.88
CA HIS A 186 9.55 -8.06 -6.19
C HIS A 186 8.16 -7.95 -6.82
N LEU A 187 7.94 -7.01 -7.75
CA LEU A 187 6.70 -6.92 -8.52
C LEU A 187 6.78 -7.80 -9.77
N THR A 188 5.74 -8.61 -10.01
CA THR A 188 5.65 -9.48 -11.20
C THR A 188 5.51 -8.65 -12.48
N HIS A 189 4.66 -7.62 -12.44
CA HIS A 189 4.39 -6.72 -13.55
C HIS A 189 4.57 -5.25 -13.14
N GLN A 190 5.00 -4.43 -14.10
CA GLN A 190 5.00 -2.97 -13.98
C GLN A 190 3.88 -2.41 -14.84
N TYR A 191 2.95 -1.69 -14.21
CA TYR A 191 1.78 -1.12 -14.87
C TYR A 191 2.00 0.34 -15.21
N ARG A 192 2.56 0.54 -16.40
CA ARG A 192 2.79 1.85 -17.01
C ARG A 192 1.89 2.04 -18.21
N ARG A 193 1.40 3.27 -18.35
CA ARG A 193 0.60 3.71 -19.49
C ARG A 193 1.25 4.93 -20.11
N SER A 194 1.49 4.89 -21.41
CA SER A 194 1.90 6.06 -22.19
C SER A 194 0.69 6.97 -22.44
N GLY A 195 0.92 8.28 -22.46
CA GLY A 195 -0.14 9.26 -22.68
C GLY A 195 0.36 10.66 -22.36
N TRP A 196 -0.57 11.60 -22.21
CA TRP A 196 -0.27 12.98 -21.85
C TRP A 196 -0.08 13.17 -20.35
N GLY A 197 0.85 14.07 -20.00
CA GLY A 197 1.11 14.48 -18.63
C GLY A 197 2.33 13.80 -18.01
N VAL A 198 2.63 14.18 -16.77
CA VAL A 198 3.76 13.65 -16.01
C VAL A 198 3.22 12.79 -14.88
N PRO A 199 3.45 11.46 -14.90
CA PRO A 199 3.16 10.59 -13.78
C PRO A 199 4.01 10.95 -12.58
N LEU A 200 3.41 10.91 -11.40
CA LEU A 200 3.99 11.27 -10.11
C LEU A 200 3.77 10.14 -9.09
N VAL A 201 4.74 9.97 -8.21
CA VAL A 201 4.50 9.45 -6.86
C VAL A 201 4.31 10.66 -5.95
N VAL A 202 3.11 10.84 -5.43
CA VAL A 202 2.85 11.84 -4.40
C VAL A 202 2.96 11.18 -3.04
N LEU A 203 3.76 11.76 -2.14
CA LEU A 203 3.91 11.31 -0.78
C LEU A 203 3.08 12.20 0.14
N ARG A 204 2.07 11.60 0.76
CA ARG A 204 1.37 12.19 1.88
C ARG A 204 2.21 12.01 3.15
N GLN A 205 2.36 13.07 3.93
CA GLN A 205 3.04 13.08 5.21
C GLN A 205 2.18 13.78 6.25
N ARG A 206 1.90 13.11 7.37
CA ARG A 206 1.22 13.71 8.53
C ARG A 206 2.02 13.44 9.80
N ASP A 207 2.23 14.51 10.57
CA ASP A 207 2.83 14.44 11.90
C ASP A 207 1.83 13.96 12.96
N GLU A 208 0.54 14.25 12.75
CA GLU A 208 -0.54 13.80 13.62
C GLU A 208 -0.86 12.32 13.38
N GLN A 209 -0.98 11.56 14.48
CA GLN A 209 -1.34 10.15 14.39
C GLN A 209 -2.83 9.98 14.07
N GLU A 210 -3.12 9.64 12.82
CA GLU A 210 -4.43 9.16 12.42
C GLU A 210 -4.59 7.67 12.75
N ARG A 211 -5.73 7.28 13.33
CA ARG A 211 -5.92 5.93 13.91
C ARG A 211 -5.64 4.78 12.92
N PHE A 212 -6.10 4.92 11.68
CA PHE A 212 -6.09 3.87 10.64
C PHE A 212 -5.27 4.25 9.41
N MET A 213 -4.35 5.21 9.51
CA MET A 213 -3.46 5.58 8.41
C MET A 213 -2.01 5.48 8.88
N ILE A 214 -1.10 5.18 7.96
CA ILE A 214 0.33 5.28 8.23
C ILE A 214 0.79 6.73 8.01
N PRO A 215 1.84 7.21 8.71
CA PRO A 215 2.28 8.61 8.61
C PRO A 215 2.73 9.02 7.22
N GLN A 216 3.26 8.07 6.43
CA GLN A 216 3.75 8.30 5.08
C GLN A 216 3.05 7.36 4.10
N VAL A 217 2.21 7.91 3.22
CA VAL A 217 1.45 7.15 2.23
C VAL A 217 1.82 7.62 0.83
N PRO A 218 2.51 6.81 0.01
CA PRO A 218 2.72 7.11 -1.39
C PRO A 218 1.47 6.76 -2.21
N PHE A 219 1.05 7.63 -3.13
CA PHE A 219 -0.01 7.37 -4.08
C PHE A 219 0.33 7.89 -5.49
N ALA A 220 -0.32 7.33 -6.51
CA ALA A 220 -0.06 7.70 -7.90
C ALA A 220 -0.88 8.94 -8.26
N ALA A 221 -0.29 9.84 -9.04
CA ALA A 221 -1.00 10.96 -9.65
C ALA A 221 -0.45 11.21 -11.06
N THR A 222 -1.22 11.88 -11.91
CA THR A 222 -0.74 12.37 -13.21
C THR A 222 -1.03 13.86 -13.31
N ALA A 223 0.02 14.67 -13.47
CA ALA A 223 -0.10 16.11 -13.62
C ALA A 223 -0.14 16.50 -15.10
N ILE A 224 -1.01 17.44 -15.46
CA ILE A 224 -1.09 18.06 -16.77
C ILE A 224 -1.28 19.56 -16.60
N LEU A 225 -0.57 20.37 -17.40
CA LEU A 225 -0.74 21.81 -17.39
C LEU A 225 -1.56 22.20 -18.62
N ARG A 226 -2.78 22.71 -18.40
CA ARG A 226 -3.65 23.19 -19.48
C ARG A 226 -3.65 24.71 -19.52
N ASN A 227 -3.65 25.25 -20.74
CA ASN A 227 -3.98 26.64 -20.99
C ASN A 227 -5.49 26.77 -21.09
N LEU A 228 -6.08 27.68 -20.32
CA LEU A 228 -7.51 27.96 -20.42
C LEU A 228 -7.78 28.91 -21.60
N PRO A 229 -8.88 28.73 -22.35
CA PRO A 229 -9.27 29.71 -23.37
C PRO A 229 -9.47 31.07 -22.70
N ILE A 230 -8.87 32.12 -23.27
CA ILE A 230 -9.12 33.49 -22.83
C ILE A 230 -10.51 33.87 -23.35
N ASP A 231 -11.45 34.09 -22.44
CA ASP A 231 -12.80 34.59 -22.76
C ASP A 231 -12.64 36.10 -23.05
N ASP A 232 -12.41 36.47 -24.31
CA ASP A 232 -12.13 37.86 -24.75
C ASP A 232 -13.24 38.88 -24.39
N ASP A 233 -14.41 38.41 -23.93
CA ASP A 233 -15.61 39.22 -23.66
C ASP A 233 -15.81 39.61 -22.18
N ARG A 234 -14.87 39.33 -21.26
CA ARG A 234 -15.05 39.65 -19.82
C ARG A 234 -14.25 40.86 -19.35
N GLU A 235 -14.84 42.05 -19.48
CA GLU A 235 -14.49 43.23 -18.67
C GLU A 235 -14.94 43.02 -17.21
N SER A 236 -14.23 42.24 -16.40
CA SER A 236 -14.48 42.21 -14.95
C SER A 236 -13.25 41.82 -14.13
N ALA A 237 -13.07 42.52 -13.01
CA ALA A 237 -11.84 42.73 -12.25
C ALA A 237 -11.31 41.54 -11.40
N GLU A 238 -11.57 40.31 -11.79
CA GLU A 238 -10.89 39.12 -11.26
C GLU A 238 -10.29 38.38 -12.45
N ALA A 239 -8.98 38.53 -12.65
CA ALA A 239 -8.25 37.86 -13.72
C ALA A 239 -8.46 36.35 -13.60
N THR A 240 -9.28 35.77 -14.49
CA THR A 240 -9.39 34.32 -14.61
C THR A 240 -8.02 33.77 -14.97
N PRO A 241 -7.55 32.72 -14.28
CA PRO A 241 -6.22 32.18 -14.53
C PRO A 241 -6.11 31.72 -15.99
N ASP A 242 -5.02 32.11 -16.66
CA ASP A 242 -4.71 31.73 -18.06
C ASP A 242 -4.31 30.24 -18.18
N GLN A 243 -4.05 29.59 -17.04
CA GLN A 243 -3.61 28.21 -16.95
C GLN A 243 -4.11 27.52 -15.69
N VAL A 244 -4.15 26.19 -15.72
CA VAL A 244 -4.45 25.33 -14.57
C VAL A 244 -3.57 24.09 -14.60
N LEU A 245 -3.01 23.72 -13.45
CA LEU A 245 -2.38 22.42 -13.26
C LEU A 245 -3.45 21.43 -12.80
N GLU A 246 -3.90 20.55 -13.69
CA GLU A 246 -4.82 19.49 -13.32
C GLU A 246 -4.02 18.25 -12.89
N VAL A 247 -4.46 17.62 -11.82
CA VAL A 247 -3.84 16.44 -11.23
C VAL A 247 -4.90 15.36 -11.16
N PHE A 248 -4.68 14.27 -11.88
CA PHE A 248 -5.63 13.17 -12.01
C PHE A 248 -5.17 11.95 -11.21
N ASN A 249 -6.12 11.26 -10.58
CA ASN A 249 -5.90 9.93 -10.04
C ASN A 249 -5.90 8.91 -11.21
N PRO A 250 -4.76 8.28 -11.54
CA PRO A 250 -4.68 7.37 -12.68
C PRO A 250 -5.39 6.03 -12.46
N LEU A 251 -5.88 5.75 -11.25
CA LEU A 251 -6.77 4.61 -10.96
C LEU A 251 -8.23 4.86 -11.33
N VAL A 252 -8.63 6.13 -11.46
CA VAL A 252 -9.99 6.55 -11.81
C VAL A 252 -10.04 7.00 -13.27
N HIS A 253 -8.99 7.68 -13.72
CA HIS A 253 -8.92 8.27 -15.05
C HIS A 253 -7.84 7.60 -15.91
N SER A 254 -8.26 6.97 -17.00
CA SER A 254 -7.37 6.47 -18.06
C SER A 254 -7.11 7.50 -19.16
N ASP A 255 -8.08 8.39 -19.38
CA ASP A 255 -8.14 9.32 -20.49
C ASP A 255 -8.64 10.69 -20.02
N LEU A 256 -8.22 11.73 -20.73
CA LEU A 256 -8.82 13.06 -20.59
C LEU A 256 -10.17 13.09 -21.30
N ALA A 257 -11.20 13.55 -20.60
CA ALA A 257 -12.45 13.94 -21.25
C ALA A 257 -12.14 15.06 -22.29
N LYS A 258 -12.58 14.87 -23.54
CA LYS A 258 -12.50 15.93 -24.57
C LYS A 258 -13.76 16.77 -24.58
N ASP A 259 -13.59 18.06 -24.85
CA ASP A 259 -14.69 18.96 -25.23
C ASP A 259 -15.29 18.61 -26.63
N ASN A 260 -14.58 17.84 -27.46
CA ASN A 260 -14.92 17.56 -28.88
C ASN A 260 -14.95 16.05 -29.28
N GLY A 261 -15.25 15.12 -28.37
CA GLY A 261 -15.75 13.78 -28.76
C GLY A 261 -14.75 12.69 -29.16
N GLY A 262 -13.54 12.69 -28.61
CA GLY A 262 -12.65 11.52 -28.63
C GLY A 262 -11.89 11.36 -27.31
N GLU A 263 -11.15 10.28 -27.12
CA GLU A 263 -10.39 10.05 -25.88
C GLU A 263 -8.90 10.40 -26.12
N THR A 264 -8.25 11.01 -25.12
CA THR A 264 -6.80 11.27 -25.12
C THR A 264 -6.18 10.55 -23.93
N PRO A 265 -5.34 9.51 -24.13
CA PRO A 265 -4.77 8.76 -23.02
C PRO A 265 -3.94 9.61 -22.08
N LEU A 266 -4.12 9.40 -20.78
CA LEU A 266 -3.28 9.98 -19.72
C LEU A 266 -2.09 9.08 -19.44
N ALA A 267 -0.90 9.66 -19.28
CA ALA A 267 0.25 8.92 -18.78
C ALA A 267 -0.01 8.42 -17.35
N ALA A 268 0.51 7.25 -16.99
CA ALA A 268 0.42 6.75 -15.62
C ALA A 268 1.52 5.75 -15.29
N ASP A 269 1.90 5.67 -14.02
CA ASP A 269 2.65 4.55 -13.44
C ASP A 269 1.97 4.13 -12.14
N LEU A 270 1.16 3.06 -12.20
CA LEU A 270 0.39 2.56 -11.06
C LEU A 270 1.26 1.76 -10.09
N SER A 271 2.40 1.25 -10.57
CA SER A 271 3.35 0.45 -9.80
C SER A 271 4.36 1.30 -9.03
N ALA A 272 4.65 2.53 -9.50
CA ALA A 272 5.65 3.40 -8.89
C ALA A 272 5.43 3.69 -7.38
N PRO A 273 4.21 3.98 -6.88
CA PRO A 273 4.01 4.18 -5.44
C PRO A 273 4.27 2.92 -4.61
N ILE A 274 3.94 1.75 -5.14
CA ILE A 274 4.17 0.46 -4.48
C ILE A 274 5.68 0.17 -4.45
N ALA A 275 6.37 0.37 -5.56
CA ALA A 275 7.83 0.25 -5.65
C ALA A 275 8.54 1.24 -4.72
N TRP A 276 8.03 2.48 -4.61
CA TRP A 276 8.54 3.46 -3.65
C TRP A 276 8.38 2.94 -2.22
N LEU A 277 7.20 2.40 -1.86
CA LEU A 277 6.94 1.86 -0.52
C LEU A 277 7.90 0.72 -0.18
N SER A 278 8.09 -0.24 -1.09
CA SER A 278 9.04 -1.36 -0.94
C SER A 278 10.49 -0.88 -0.72
N ASN A 279 10.92 0.14 -1.46
CA ASN A 279 12.31 0.60 -1.46
C ASN A 279 12.64 1.56 -0.30
N ASN A 280 11.65 2.26 0.25
CA ASN A 280 11.86 3.29 1.28
C ASN A 280 11.33 2.90 2.66
N THR A 281 10.58 1.81 2.78
CA THR A 281 10.13 1.29 4.07
C THR A 281 11.02 0.13 4.50
N PRO A 282 11.73 0.22 5.63
CA PRO A 282 12.44 -0.93 6.18
C PRO A 282 11.45 -2.08 6.38
N HIS A 283 11.80 -3.28 5.90
CA HIS A 283 11.00 -4.47 6.18
C HIS A 283 10.90 -4.67 7.70
N LEU A 284 9.69 -4.51 8.24
CA LEU A 284 9.39 -4.72 9.66
C LEU A 284 9.45 -6.20 10.06
N ASN A 285 9.58 -7.10 9.06
CA ASN A 285 9.66 -8.56 9.16
C ASN A 285 10.49 -9.06 10.35
N TYR A 286 11.57 -8.37 10.68
CA TYR A 286 12.55 -8.85 11.65
C TYR A 286 12.37 -8.23 13.04
N GLU A 287 12.19 -6.91 13.14
CA GLU A 287 12.04 -6.24 14.44
C GLU A 287 10.69 -6.53 15.12
N GLY A 288 9.58 -6.58 14.36
CA GLY A 288 8.25 -6.89 14.89
C GLY A 288 8.06 -8.37 15.28
N PHE A 289 8.85 -9.27 14.71
CA PHE A 289 8.91 -10.68 15.10
C PHE A 289 9.83 -10.92 16.31
N MET A 290 10.98 -10.23 16.37
CA MET A 290 11.98 -10.39 17.44
C MET A 290 11.66 -9.63 18.73
N HIS A 291 11.07 -8.44 18.61
CA HIS A 291 10.79 -7.55 19.73
C HIS A 291 9.32 -7.09 19.69
N PRO A 292 8.37 -8.02 19.89
CA PRO A 292 6.94 -7.73 19.77
C PRO A 292 6.45 -6.67 20.78
N ASP A 293 7.19 -6.43 21.86
CA ASP A 293 6.88 -5.44 22.91
C ASP A 293 7.35 -4.01 22.59
N ARG A 294 8.23 -3.84 21.59
CA ARG A 294 8.70 -2.50 21.18
C ARG A 294 7.72 -1.78 20.25
N LEU A 295 6.76 -2.52 19.69
CA LEU A 295 5.64 -1.94 18.98
C LEU A 295 4.63 -1.48 20.05
N HIS A 296 4.49 -0.17 20.22
CA HIS A 296 3.53 0.44 21.15
C HIS A 296 2.06 0.03 20.89
N ARG A 297 1.77 -0.67 19.78
CA ARG A 297 0.49 -1.31 19.47
C ARG A 297 0.70 -2.80 19.14
N SER A 298 -0.09 -3.67 19.76
CA SER A 298 0.00 -5.14 19.63
C SER A 298 -0.50 -5.70 18.30
N GLY A 299 -1.07 -4.84 17.45
CA GLY A 299 -1.57 -5.10 16.10
C GLY A 299 -2.24 -3.81 15.61
N GLN A 300 -2.15 -3.51 14.32
CA GLN A 300 -2.75 -2.29 13.77
C GLN A 300 -3.36 -2.57 12.40
N LEU A 301 -4.60 -2.12 12.25
CA LEU A 301 -5.27 -2.03 10.95
C LEU A 301 -4.99 -0.66 10.33
N PHE A 302 -4.64 -0.63 9.05
CA PHE A 302 -4.48 0.61 8.31
C PHE A 302 -5.05 0.51 6.89
N MET A 303 -5.57 1.63 6.41
CA MET A 303 -6.18 1.77 5.09
C MET A 303 -5.15 2.39 4.14
N LEU A 304 -5.14 1.96 2.87
CA LEU A 304 -4.25 2.57 1.87
C LEU A 304 -4.70 3.95 1.41
N GLU A 305 -5.98 4.26 1.59
CA GLU A 305 -6.60 5.56 1.29
C GLU A 305 -7.67 5.83 2.35
N PRO A 306 -8.10 7.10 2.54
CA PRO A 306 -9.24 7.42 3.37
C PRO A 306 -10.47 6.63 2.90
N TYR A 307 -11.33 6.22 3.83
CA TYR A 307 -12.50 5.44 3.50
C TYR A 307 -13.42 6.19 2.53
N GLN A 308 -13.85 5.49 1.47
CA GLN A 308 -14.76 6.00 0.44
C GLN A 308 -16.09 5.24 0.54
N ALA A 309 -17.19 5.98 0.65
CA ALA A 309 -18.52 5.39 0.74
C ALA A 309 -18.86 4.55 -0.52
N GLY A 310 -19.57 3.45 -0.33
CA GLY A 310 -19.92 2.43 -1.31
C GLY A 310 -18.86 1.34 -1.48
N LYS A 311 -17.66 1.48 -0.90
CA LYS A 311 -16.58 0.50 -1.04
C LYS A 311 -16.59 -0.53 0.08
N ILE A 312 -16.48 -1.80 -0.33
CA ILE A 312 -16.40 -2.95 0.54
C ILE A 312 -14.96 -3.07 1.08
N PRO A 313 -14.75 -3.15 2.40
CA PRO A 313 -13.42 -3.40 2.95
C PRO A 313 -12.87 -4.76 2.49
N LEU A 314 -11.66 -4.74 1.95
CA LEU A 314 -10.87 -5.90 1.59
C LEU A 314 -9.67 -5.99 2.54
N VAL A 315 -9.80 -6.79 3.59
CA VAL A 315 -8.86 -6.88 4.70
C VAL A 315 -7.81 -7.95 4.44
N PHE A 316 -6.54 -7.57 4.37
CA PHE A 316 -5.42 -8.49 4.17
C PHE A 316 -4.68 -8.78 5.47
N VAL A 317 -4.44 -10.06 5.73
CA VAL A 317 -3.79 -10.56 6.95
C VAL A 317 -2.57 -11.40 6.57
N HIS A 318 -1.37 -10.87 6.87
CA HIS A 318 -0.11 -11.52 6.52
C HIS A 318 0.22 -12.74 7.41
N GLY A 319 1.20 -13.55 6.99
CA GLY A 319 1.64 -14.77 7.66
C GLY A 319 2.70 -14.57 8.75
N LEU A 320 3.31 -15.67 9.17
CA LEU A 320 4.36 -15.72 10.18
C LEU A 320 5.67 -15.11 9.66
N ALA A 321 6.32 -14.29 10.50
CA ALA A 321 7.56 -13.57 10.22
C ALA A 321 7.57 -12.82 8.88
N SER A 322 6.39 -12.31 8.53
CA SER A 322 6.19 -11.43 7.40
C SER A 322 5.61 -10.10 7.89
N ASP A 323 5.38 -9.20 6.94
CA ASP A 323 4.77 -7.90 7.14
C ASP A 323 3.72 -7.65 6.04
N PRO A 324 2.91 -6.57 6.15
CA PRO A 324 1.91 -6.24 5.15
C PRO A 324 2.45 -6.03 3.72
N LEU A 325 3.74 -5.72 3.52
CA LEU A 325 4.32 -5.50 2.20
C LEU A 325 4.35 -6.79 1.36
N THR A 326 4.21 -7.95 1.99
CA THR A 326 4.06 -9.23 1.27
C THR A 326 2.84 -9.29 0.34
N TRP A 327 1.88 -8.38 0.53
CA TRP A 327 0.72 -8.22 -0.35
C TRP A 327 0.96 -7.30 -1.54
N ASN A 328 2.08 -6.55 -1.60
CA ASN A 328 2.36 -5.57 -2.66
C ASN A 328 2.18 -6.15 -4.07
N GLY A 329 2.63 -7.40 -4.29
CA GLY A 329 2.45 -8.10 -5.55
C GLY A 329 0.98 -8.27 -5.93
N LEU A 330 0.14 -8.80 -5.04
CA LEU A 330 -1.29 -8.98 -5.30
C LEU A 330 -2.02 -7.63 -5.44
N ILE A 331 -1.71 -6.67 -4.57
CA ILE A 331 -2.30 -5.31 -4.60
C ILE A 331 -1.98 -4.61 -5.93
N ASN A 332 -0.75 -4.76 -6.43
CA ASN A 332 -0.33 -4.19 -7.71
C ASN A 332 -1.18 -4.71 -8.87
N GLU A 333 -1.54 -6.00 -8.86
CA GLU A 333 -2.41 -6.59 -9.89
C GLU A 333 -3.87 -6.14 -9.69
N LEU A 334 -4.40 -6.21 -8.46
CA LEU A 334 -5.79 -5.85 -8.15
C LEU A 334 -6.12 -4.40 -8.52
N ARG A 335 -5.19 -3.47 -8.27
CA ARG A 335 -5.38 -2.02 -8.55
C ARG A 335 -5.44 -1.68 -10.04
N THR A 336 -5.15 -2.62 -10.93
CA THR A 336 -5.33 -2.40 -12.38
C THR A 336 -6.75 -2.68 -12.85
N THR A 337 -7.60 -3.18 -11.96
CA THR A 337 -8.97 -3.59 -12.31
C THR A 337 -9.96 -2.52 -11.86
N ASP A 338 -10.56 -1.79 -12.81
CA ASP A 338 -11.45 -0.64 -12.52
C ASP A 338 -12.62 -0.97 -11.60
N TRP A 339 -13.24 -2.13 -11.79
CA TRP A 339 -14.35 -2.56 -10.91
C TRP A 339 -13.88 -2.92 -9.50
N VAL A 340 -12.61 -3.30 -9.31
CA VAL A 340 -12.03 -3.48 -7.97
C VAL A 340 -11.83 -2.12 -7.33
N ASN A 341 -11.19 -1.18 -8.03
CA ASN A 341 -10.92 0.17 -7.53
C ASN A 341 -12.19 0.93 -7.14
N SER A 342 -13.29 0.72 -7.87
CA SER A 342 -14.57 1.38 -7.61
C SER A 342 -15.41 0.72 -6.52
N ARG A 343 -15.19 -0.57 -6.20
CA ARG A 343 -16.06 -1.33 -5.28
C ARG A 343 -15.39 -1.86 -4.03
N TYR A 344 -14.06 -1.91 -3.98
CA TYR A 344 -13.30 -2.43 -2.85
C TYR A 344 -12.31 -1.40 -2.32
N GLN A 345 -12.12 -1.38 -1.00
CA GLN A 345 -11.10 -0.59 -0.32
C GLN A 345 -10.09 -1.52 0.36
N ILE A 346 -8.82 -1.39 0.03
CA ILE A 346 -7.76 -2.26 0.57
C ILE A 346 -7.35 -1.80 1.98
N TRP A 347 -7.51 -2.71 2.94
CA TRP A 347 -7.08 -2.55 4.33
C TRP A 347 -6.05 -3.61 4.68
N LEU A 348 -5.00 -3.22 5.40
CA LEU A 348 -3.88 -4.07 5.77
C LEU A 348 -3.82 -4.19 7.29
N PHE A 349 -3.66 -5.42 7.78
CA PHE A 349 -3.43 -5.66 9.20
C PHE A 349 -1.98 -6.09 9.44
N GLY A 350 -1.24 -5.29 10.21
CA GLY A 350 0.11 -5.60 10.67
C GLY A 350 0.10 -6.05 12.13
N TYR A 351 0.79 -7.15 12.43
CA TYR A 351 0.85 -7.69 13.80
C TYR A 351 2.18 -8.39 14.10
N PRO A 352 2.62 -8.44 15.38
CA PRO A 352 3.78 -9.19 15.81
C PRO A 352 3.49 -10.69 15.72
N THR A 353 4.23 -11.38 14.86
CA THR A 353 3.97 -12.79 14.54
C THR A 353 4.60 -13.78 15.53
N GLY A 354 5.41 -13.31 16.48
CA GLY A 354 6.06 -14.15 17.50
C GLY A 354 5.14 -14.54 18.68
N ARG A 355 4.06 -13.79 18.92
CA ARG A 355 3.07 -14.05 19.98
C ARG A 355 2.09 -15.16 19.59
N PRO A 356 1.38 -15.81 20.54
CA PRO A 356 0.31 -16.75 20.21
C PRO A 356 -0.69 -16.15 19.23
N PHE A 357 -1.00 -16.83 18.11
CA PHE A 357 -1.85 -16.27 17.05
C PHE A 357 -3.28 -15.95 17.52
N LEU A 358 -3.75 -16.58 18.61
CA LEU A 358 -5.05 -16.24 19.24
C LEU A 358 -5.10 -14.77 19.66
N ARG A 359 -3.99 -14.24 20.19
CA ARG A 359 -3.92 -12.83 20.60
C ARG A 359 -3.99 -11.91 19.40
N SER A 360 -3.24 -12.22 18.35
CA SER A 360 -3.27 -11.45 17.11
C SER A 360 -4.64 -11.50 16.42
N ALA A 361 -5.36 -12.62 16.54
CA ALA A 361 -6.74 -12.75 16.06
C ALA A 361 -7.74 -11.90 16.87
N ALA A 362 -7.55 -11.80 18.19
CA ALA A 362 -8.32 -10.91 19.06
C ALA A 362 -8.05 -9.44 18.74
N ASP A 363 -6.79 -9.08 18.55
CA ASP A 363 -6.40 -7.73 18.12
C ASP A 363 -7.02 -7.39 16.76
N LEU A 364 -6.99 -8.31 15.79
CA LEU A 364 -7.67 -8.12 14.49
C LEU A 364 -9.17 -7.87 14.64
N ARG A 365 -9.88 -8.69 15.46
CA ARG A 365 -11.31 -8.48 15.73
C ARG A 365 -11.58 -7.08 16.26
N ARG A 366 -10.79 -6.65 17.25
CA ARG A 366 -10.92 -5.34 17.90
C ARG A 366 -10.67 -4.21 16.90
N GLU A 367 -9.54 -4.23 16.19
CA GLU A 367 -9.17 -3.19 15.23
C GLU A 367 -10.22 -3.04 14.11
N CYS A 368 -10.71 -4.14 13.56
CA CYS A 368 -11.77 -4.10 12.56
C CYS A 368 -13.09 -3.60 13.16
N SER A 369 -13.49 -4.06 14.34
CA SER A 369 -14.74 -3.62 14.98
C SER A 369 -14.71 -2.11 15.25
N GLU A 370 -13.60 -1.59 15.78
CA GLU A 370 -13.41 -0.15 16.01
C GLU A 370 -13.47 0.65 14.70
N ALA A 371 -12.81 0.17 13.63
CA ALA A 371 -12.83 0.83 12.32
C ALA A 371 -14.24 0.87 11.74
N ILE A 372 -14.94 -0.27 11.72
CA ILE A 372 -16.30 -0.39 11.20
C ILE A 372 -17.27 0.47 12.02
N GLU A 373 -17.19 0.45 13.36
CA GLU A 373 -18.07 1.25 14.21
C GLU A 373 -17.84 2.76 13.99
N SER A 374 -16.59 3.19 13.92
CA SER A 374 -16.21 4.60 13.67
C SER A 374 -16.73 5.08 12.30
N LEU A 375 -16.54 4.27 11.25
CA LEU A 375 -17.00 4.58 9.91
C LEU A 375 -18.52 4.50 9.78
N THR A 376 -19.17 3.56 10.46
CA THR A 376 -20.64 3.42 10.44
C THR A 376 -21.30 4.64 11.09
N LYS A 377 -20.76 5.14 12.22
CA LYS A 377 -21.25 6.36 12.88
C LYS A 377 -21.19 7.60 11.98
N THR A 378 -20.23 7.64 11.05
CA THR A 378 -20.01 8.80 10.17
C THR A 378 -20.69 8.67 8.81
N THR A 379 -20.86 7.45 8.28
CA THR A 379 -21.31 7.22 6.90
C THR A 379 -22.63 6.44 6.78
N ALA A 380 -22.99 5.63 7.78
CA ALA A 380 -24.08 4.65 7.72
C ALA A 380 -24.02 3.71 6.48
N ASP A 381 -22.81 3.41 6.00
CA ASP A 381 -22.61 2.70 4.74
C ASP A 381 -22.79 1.17 4.90
N PRO A 382 -23.76 0.54 4.20
CA PRO A 382 -23.95 -0.90 4.25
C PRO A 382 -22.79 -1.70 3.65
N ALA A 383 -21.93 -1.11 2.81
CA ALA A 383 -20.79 -1.80 2.21
C ALA A 383 -19.77 -2.27 3.27
N LEU A 384 -19.70 -1.60 4.42
CA LEU A 384 -18.85 -1.98 5.56
C LEU A 384 -19.17 -3.39 6.08
N HIS A 385 -20.45 -3.79 6.06
CA HIS A 385 -20.92 -5.09 6.56
C HIS A 385 -20.78 -6.23 5.54
N ARG A 386 -20.20 -5.95 4.37
CA ARG A 386 -19.97 -6.92 3.30
C ARG A 386 -18.49 -7.27 3.15
N SER A 387 -17.69 -7.03 4.18
CA SER A 387 -16.24 -7.10 4.11
C SER A 387 -15.76 -8.48 3.70
N VAL A 388 -14.65 -8.49 2.95
CA VAL A 388 -13.93 -9.70 2.54
C VAL A 388 -12.59 -9.72 3.26
N ILE A 389 -12.23 -10.85 3.85
CA ILE A 389 -10.95 -11.03 4.54
C ILE A 389 -10.09 -12.07 3.82
N ILE A 390 -8.82 -11.74 3.58
CA ILE A 390 -7.85 -12.58 2.90
C ILE A 390 -6.68 -12.85 3.84
N GLY A 391 -6.42 -14.12 4.14
CA GLY A 391 -5.33 -14.54 5.00
C GLY A 391 -4.32 -15.40 4.28
N HIS A 392 -3.03 -15.02 4.34
CA HIS A 392 -1.93 -15.84 3.85
C HIS A 392 -1.28 -16.63 4.98
N SER A 393 -1.00 -17.92 4.76
CA SER A 393 -0.29 -18.76 5.73
C SER A 393 -0.96 -18.70 7.12
N MET A 394 -0.20 -18.40 8.18
CA MET A 394 -0.73 -18.18 9.54
C MET A 394 -1.81 -17.08 9.61
N GLY A 395 -1.76 -16.06 8.76
CA GLY A 395 -2.81 -15.04 8.68
C GLY A 395 -4.18 -15.60 8.29
N GLY A 396 -4.22 -16.74 7.59
CA GLY A 396 -5.46 -17.47 7.35
C GLY A 396 -6.03 -18.14 8.60
N LEU A 397 -5.22 -18.46 9.61
CA LEU A 397 -5.72 -18.94 10.90
C LEU A 397 -6.37 -17.80 11.68
N LEU A 398 -5.76 -16.61 11.69
CA LEU A 398 -6.40 -15.39 12.24
C LEU A 398 -7.73 -15.12 11.53
N THR A 399 -7.73 -15.24 10.21
CA THR A 399 -8.92 -15.09 9.36
C THR A 399 -10.01 -16.10 9.74
N LYS A 400 -9.67 -17.38 9.95
CA LYS A 400 -10.62 -18.40 10.40
C LYS A 400 -11.27 -18.01 11.73
N LEU A 401 -10.49 -17.48 12.67
CA LEU A 401 -10.98 -17.01 13.98
C LEU A 401 -11.80 -15.71 13.89
N GLN A 402 -11.94 -15.09 12.70
CA GLN A 402 -12.91 -14.02 12.45
C GLN A 402 -14.26 -14.55 11.97
N VAL A 403 -14.33 -15.77 11.42
CA VAL A 403 -15.53 -16.26 10.70
C VAL A 403 -16.13 -17.52 11.30
N ALA A 404 -15.50 -18.07 12.34
CA ALA A 404 -15.94 -19.25 13.06
C ALA A 404 -16.30 -18.87 14.51
N PRO A 405 -17.46 -19.31 15.04
CA PRO A 405 -17.76 -19.12 16.46
C PRO A 405 -16.82 -20.01 17.29
N SER A 406 -16.27 -19.48 18.37
CA SER A 406 -15.34 -20.24 19.21
C SER A 406 -16.06 -21.29 20.07
N GLY A 407 -17.28 -20.98 20.50
CA GLY A 407 -18.04 -21.76 21.48
C GLY A 407 -17.19 -22.02 22.73
N THR A 408 -17.05 -23.30 23.09
CA THR A 408 -16.15 -23.74 24.18
C THR A 408 -14.98 -24.58 23.68
N SER A 409 -14.85 -24.77 22.36
CA SER A 409 -13.91 -25.74 21.79
C SER A 409 -12.46 -25.32 21.98
N LEU A 410 -12.14 -24.04 21.75
CA LEU A 410 -10.80 -23.49 21.99
C LEU A 410 -10.49 -23.43 23.49
N TRP A 411 -11.47 -23.10 24.34
CA TRP A 411 -11.25 -23.11 25.79
C TRP A 411 -10.85 -24.50 26.31
N LYS A 412 -11.46 -25.56 25.77
CA LYS A 412 -11.15 -26.95 26.14
C LYS A 412 -9.76 -27.42 25.72
N SER A 413 -9.11 -26.77 24.75
CA SER A 413 -7.70 -27.05 24.45
C SER A 413 -6.76 -26.37 25.46
N PHE A 414 -7.23 -25.33 26.15
CA PHE A 414 -6.48 -24.57 27.14
C PHE A 414 -6.64 -25.10 28.57
N ALA A 415 -7.88 -25.25 29.03
CA ALA A 415 -8.22 -25.62 30.41
C ALA A 415 -9.26 -26.75 30.49
N LYS A 416 -9.18 -27.53 31.57
CA LYS A 416 -10.08 -28.65 31.90
C LYS A 416 -11.33 -28.20 32.65
N GLN A 417 -11.31 -27.01 33.23
CA GLN A 417 -12.40 -26.46 34.04
C GLN A 417 -12.96 -25.18 33.39
N PRO A 418 -14.21 -24.77 33.70
CA PRO A 418 -14.78 -23.51 33.23
C PRO A 418 -13.95 -22.28 33.66
N ILE A 419 -14.00 -21.20 32.89
CA ILE A 419 -13.25 -19.97 33.19
C ILE A 419 -13.60 -19.39 34.57
N ASP A 420 -14.87 -19.43 34.95
CA ASP A 420 -15.36 -18.88 36.23
C ASP A 420 -14.95 -19.68 37.47
N SER A 421 -14.43 -20.90 37.30
CA SER A 421 -13.88 -21.67 38.42
C SER A 421 -12.39 -21.45 38.62
N LEU A 422 -11.72 -20.73 37.72
CA LEU A 422 -10.30 -20.44 37.83
C LEU A 422 -10.04 -19.25 38.74
N GLN A 423 -8.95 -19.32 39.50
CA GLN A 423 -8.46 -18.20 40.30
C GLN A 423 -7.70 -17.22 39.41
N ALA A 424 -8.43 -16.31 38.76
CA ALA A 424 -7.92 -15.22 37.95
C ALA A 424 -8.33 -13.86 38.54
N ASP A 425 -7.50 -12.83 38.40
CA ASP A 425 -7.96 -11.46 38.59
C ASP A 425 -8.78 -11.00 37.38
N GLN A 426 -9.41 -9.82 37.49
CA GLN A 426 -10.29 -9.29 36.46
C GLN A 426 -9.57 -9.14 35.11
N GLN A 427 -8.32 -8.66 35.13
CA GLN A 427 -7.54 -8.42 33.92
C GLN A 427 -7.20 -9.73 33.19
N MET A 428 -6.82 -10.78 33.92
CA MET A 428 -6.56 -12.10 33.35
C MET A 428 -7.85 -12.77 32.86
N HIS A 429 -8.96 -12.61 33.59
CA HIS A 429 -10.26 -13.15 33.16
C HIS A 429 -10.73 -12.51 31.85
N GLU A 430 -10.62 -11.18 31.72
CA GLU A 430 -10.91 -10.45 30.49
C GLU A 430 -9.98 -10.87 29.35
N TYR A 431 -8.67 -10.95 29.61
CA TYR A 431 -7.68 -11.39 28.64
C TYR A 431 -8.00 -12.79 28.09
N LEU A 432 -8.26 -13.78 28.95
CA LEU A 432 -8.61 -15.13 28.54
C LEU A 432 -9.97 -15.17 27.83
N SER A 433 -10.93 -14.36 28.28
CA SER A 433 -12.25 -14.23 27.65
C SER A 433 -12.11 -13.78 26.21
N GLU A 434 -11.34 -12.71 25.95
CA GLU A 434 -11.09 -12.19 24.61
C GLU A 434 -10.42 -13.21 23.68
N LEU A 435 -9.54 -14.07 24.20
CA LEU A 435 -8.83 -15.08 23.41
C LEU A 435 -9.70 -16.26 23.01
N PHE A 436 -10.54 -16.76 23.93
CA PHE A 436 -11.18 -18.07 23.79
C PHE A 436 -12.70 -18.00 23.54
N PHE A 437 -13.35 -16.89 23.87
CA PHE A 437 -14.81 -16.75 23.80
C PHE A 437 -15.17 -15.57 22.90
N PHE A 438 -15.53 -15.88 21.65
CA PHE A 438 -15.88 -14.88 20.65
C PHE A 438 -16.86 -15.44 19.61
N GLU A 439 -17.63 -14.53 19.03
CA GLU A 439 -18.49 -14.78 17.89
C GLU A 439 -17.82 -14.36 16.58
N PRO A 440 -18.29 -14.88 15.42
CA PRO A 440 -17.85 -14.40 14.11
C PRO A 440 -18.03 -12.90 13.98
N SER A 441 -17.05 -12.25 13.35
CA SER A 441 -17.07 -10.83 13.02
C SER A 441 -18.28 -10.53 12.12
N PRO A 442 -19.28 -9.75 12.61
CA PRO A 442 -20.58 -9.61 11.95
C PRO A 442 -20.54 -8.76 10.68
N PHE A 443 -19.40 -8.15 10.36
CA PHE A 443 -19.18 -7.35 9.16
C PHE A 443 -18.53 -8.13 8.02
N VAL A 444 -18.17 -9.40 8.24
CA VAL A 444 -17.51 -10.26 7.26
C VAL A 444 -18.55 -11.15 6.59
N GLU A 445 -18.58 -11.19 5.26
CA GLU A 445 -19.43 -12.10 4.49
C GLU A 445 -18.61 -13.20 3.79
N ARG A 446 -17.30 -12.96 3.57
CA ARG A 446 -16.46 -13.89 2.81
C ARG A 446 -15.01 -13.93 3.29
N ALA A 447 -14.45 -15.14 3.32
CA ALA A 447 -13.05 -15.39 3.62
C ALA A 447 -12.32 -16.09 2.47
N ILE A 448 -11.07 -15.71 2.24
CA ILE A 448 -10.15 -16.32 1.27
C ILE A 448 -8.88 -16.75 2.00
N PHE A 449 -8.61 -18.05 2.02
CA PHE A 449 -7.38 -18.62 2.54
C PHE A 449 -6.36 -18.80 1.42
N ILE A 450 -5.11 -18.41 1.65
CA ILE A 450 -4.01 -18.59 0.69
C ILE A 450 -2.88 -19.33 1.40
N GLY A 451 -2.70 -20.61 1.10
CA GLY A 451 -1.65 -21.45 1.68
C GLY A 451 -1.77 -21.63 3.21
N THR A 452 -2.98 -21.63 3.76
CA THR A 452 -3.20 -21.62 5.22
C THR A 452 -3.00 -23.01 5.84
N PRO A 453 -2.19 -23.19 6.90
CA PRO A 453 -1.95 -24.50 7.51
C PRO A 453 -3.05 -24.91 8.51
N HIS A 454 -4.26 -25.22 8.04
CA HIS A 454 -5.38 -25.59 8.94
C HIS A 454 -5.13 -26.88 9.75
N GLY A 455 -4.34 -27.81 9.22
CA GLY A 455 -3.90 -29.03 9.92
C GLY A 455 -2.47 -28.95 10.45
N GLY A 456 -1.88 -27.75 10.49
CA GLY A 456 -0.49 -27.55 10.84
C GLY A 456 0.47 -27.87 9.72
N SER A 457 1.74 -27.58 9.97
CA SER A 457 2.84 -27.88 9.05
C SER A 457 3.90 -28.64 9.82
N PRO A 458 4.31 -29.83 9.36
CA PRO A 458 5.53 -30.45 9.86
C PRO A 458 6.66 -29.47 9.57
N ILE A 459 7.32 -28.97 10.61
CA ILE A 459 8.32 -27.92 10.48
C ILE A 459 9.38 -28.39 9.48
N ALA A 460 9.47 -27.74 8.31
CA ALA A 460 10.41 -28.13 7.27
C ALA A 460 11.83 -27.72 7.66
N ASP A 461 12.83 -28.58 7.41
CA ASP A 461 14.25 -28.32 7.72
C ASP A 461 14.76 -26.96 7.17
N GLU A 462 14.25 -26.51 6.02
CA GLU A 462 14.59 -25.20 5.43
C GLU A 462 13.95 -24.00 6.13
N TRP A 463 12.77 -24.17 6.74
CA TRP A 463 12.11 -23.14 7.53
C TRP A 463 12.72 -23.07 8.94
N ILE A 464 13.01 -24.22 9.56
CA ILE A 464 13.75 -24.31 10.84
C ILE A 464 15.07 -23.53 10.73
N GLY A 465 15.84 -23.67 9.65
CA GLY A 465 17.12 -22.96 9.50
C GLY A 465 17.03 -21.42 9.50
N GLN A 466 15.90 -20.84 9.08
CA GLN A 466 15.70 -19.38 9.07
C GLN A 466 15.06 -18.86 10.37
N PHE A 467 14.42 -19.74 11.15
CA PHE A 467 13.75 -19.40 12.41
C PHE A 467 14.53 -19.81 13.66
N ALA A 468 15.31 -20.89 13.62
CA ALA A 468 16.13 -21.40 14.72
C ALA A 468 17.29 -20.45 15.08
N SER A 469 17.71 -19.55 14.19
CA SER A 469 18.67 -18.50 14.52
C SER A 469 18.06 -17.34 15.32
N HIS A 470 16.76 -17.36 15.60
CA HIS A 470 16.00 -16.22 16.08
C HIS A 470 15.14 -16.60 17.30
N LEU A 471 15.76 -16.57 18.49
CA LEU A 471 15.06 -16.70 19.77
C LEU A 471 13.97 -15.63 19.89
N VAL A 472 12.71 -16.02 19.81
CA VAL A 472 11.57 -15.18 20.20
C VAL A 472 11.68 -14.94 21.69
N SER A 473 12.05 -13.71 22.09
CA SER A 473 12.03 -13.33 23.50
C SER A 473 10.58 -13.33 23.99
N ARG A 474 10.32 -13.93 25.16
CA ARG A 474 9.05 -13.81 25.89
C ARG A 474 8.62 -12.34 25.87
N SER A 475 7.36 -12.06 25.53
CA SER A 475 6.84 -10.72 25.74
C SER A 475 6.90 -10.41 27.23
N HIS A 476 7.76 -9.47 27.65
CA HIS A 476 8.03 -9.20 29.06
C HIS A 476 6.81 -8.60 29.79
N ASP A 477 5.86 -8.03 29.05
CA ASP A 477 4.76 -7.24 29.63
C ASP A 477 3.65 -8.08 30.31
N PHE A 478 3.67 -9.42 30.22
CA PHE A 478 2.58 -10.25 30.79
C PHE A 478 3.03 -11.60 31.39
N SER A 479 4.34 -11.87 31.45
CA SER A 479 4.82 -13.20 31.87
C SER A 479 4.62 -13.46 33.38
N GLU A 480 4.80 -12.47 34.24
CA GLU A 480 4.70 -12.67 35.70
C GLU A 480 3.24 -12.90 36.16
N GLU A 481 2.30 -12.16 35.57
CA GLU A 481 0.86 -12.30 35.84
C GLU A 481 0.35 -13.66 35.35
N TYR A 482 0.78 -14.09 34.17
CA TYR A 482 0.45 -15.41 33.63
C TYR A 482 1.08 -16.56 34.44
N ASP A 483 2.35 -16.45 34.82
CA ASP A 483 3.03 -17.45 35.66
C ASP A 483 2.33 -17.57 37.03
N THR A 484 1.92 -16.43 37.61
CA THR A 484 1.13 -16.40 38.85
C THR A 484 -0.24 -17.05 38.68
N PHE A 485 -0.92 -16.80 37.55
CA PHE A 485 -2.18 -17.43 37.21
C PHE A 485 -2.03 -18.95 37.09
N LEU A 486 -0.99 -19.44 36.40
CA LEU A 486 -0.72 -20.88 36.30
C LEU A 486 -0.47 -21.50 37.68
N ALA A 487 0.33 -20.84 38.53
CA ALA A 487 0.65 -21.32 39.88
C ALA A 487 -0.60 -21.44 40.78
N ARG A 488 -1.63 -20.61 40.56
CA ARG A 488 -2.91 -20.69 41.28
C ARG A 488 -3.87 -21.75 40.73
N ASN A 489 -3.63 -22.26 39.52
CA ASN A 489 -4.53 -23.15 38.79
C ASN A 489 -3.84 -24.44 38.25
N PRO A 490 -2.97 -25.12 39.02
CA PRO A 490 -2.07 -26.16 38.48
C PRO A 490 -2.78 -27.39 37.91
N GLU A 491 -3.94 -27.77 38.45
CA GLU A 491 -4.70 -28.94 37.98
C GLU A 491 -5.74 -28.59 36.91
N ALA A 492 -6.08 -27.30 36.77
CA ALA A 492 -7.13 -26.83 35.90
C ALA A 492 -6.64 -26.56 34.46
N ILE A 493 -5.36 -26.23 34.29
CA ILE A 493 -4.75 -25.99 32.97
C ILE A 493 -4.30 -27.31 32.33
N THR A 494 -4.34 -27.39 31.01
CA THR A 494 -3.84 -28.55 30.27
C THR A 494 -2.31 -28.63 30.33
N PRO A 495 -1.71 -29.84 30.24
CA PRO A 495 -0.25 -29.98 30.29
C PRO A 495 0.50 -29.07 29.31
N PHE A 496 0.00 -28.98 28.07
CA PHE A 496 0.58 -28.17 27.01
C PHE A 496 0.74 -26.69 27.39
N TYR A 497 -0.28 -26.10 28.03
CA TYR A 497 -0.27 -24.69 28.45
C TYR A 497 0.31 -24.46 29.85
N SER A 498 0.51 -25.52 30.63
CA SER A 498 1.05 -25.44 32.00
C SER A 498 2.57 -25.32 32.04
N GLU A 499 3.27 -25.76 30.98
CA GLU A 499 4.73 -25.73 30.91
C GLU A 499 5.28 -24.39 30.39
N GLN A 500 4.58 -23.75 29.44
CA GLN A 500 4.94 -22.43 28.90
C GLN A 500 3.80 -21.80 28.10
N ILE A 501 3.80 -20.47 27.94
CA ILE A 501 2.99 -19.80 26.91
C ILE A 501 3.56 -20.21 25.54
N PRO A 502 2.76 -20.84 24.66
CA PRO A 502 3.26 -21.27 23.35
C PRO A 502 3.48 -20.06 22.45
N THR A 503 4.51 -20.11 21.61
CA THR A 503 4.69 -19.17 20.51
C THR A 503 3.79 -19.56 19.35
N SER A 504 3.55 -18.65 18.41
CA SER A 504 2.84 -19.00 17.16
C SER A 504 3.46 -20.19 16.42
N ILE A 505 4.78 -20.37 16.50
CA ILE A 505 5.49 -21.49 15.84
C ILE A 505 5.07 -22.82 16.46
N HIS A 506 5.09 -22.94 17.78
CA HIS A 506 4.65 -24.17 18.46
C HIS A 506 3.18 -24.49 18.15
N MET A 507 2.34 -23.45 18.06
CA MET A 507 0.91 -23.63 17.75
C MET A 507 0.62 -24.02 16.30
N LEU A 508 1.63 -24.02 15.41
CA LEU A 508 1.49 -24.48 14.02
C LEU A 508 1.84 -25.96 13.84
N GLU A 509 2.32 -26.62 14.89
CA GLU A 509 2.60 -28.05 14.86
C GLU A 509 1.30 -28.84 14.67
N PRO A 510 1.28 -29.90 13.84
CA PRO A 510 0.08 -30.69 13.60
C PRO A 510 -0.56 -31.25 14.88
N GLU A 511 0.21 -31.53 15.92
CA GLU A 511 -0.31 -32.10 17.18
C GLU A 511 -0.67 -31.04 18.23
N ASP A 512 -0.58 -29.74 17.89
CA ASP A 512 -1.01 -28.67 18.78
C ASP A 512 -2.53 -28.80 19.08
N PRO A 513 -2.93 -28.87 20.35
CA PRO A 513 -4.33 -29.11 20.72
C PRO A 513 -5.25 -27.95 20.33
N THR A 514 -4.74 -26.72 20.29
CA THR A 514 -5.50 -25.54 19.91
C THR A 514 -5.72 -25.46 18.41
N LEU A 515 -4.73 -25.83 17.60
CA LEU A 515 -4.85 -25.96 16.15
C LEU A 515 -5.83 -27.05 15.77
N GLN A 516 -5.76 -28.20 16.44
CA GLN A 516 -6.72 -29.29 16.25
C GLN A 516 -8.14 -28.87 16.62
N ALA A 517 -8.33 -28.19 17.76
CA ALA A 517 -9.62 -27.63 18.14
C ALA A 517 -10.13 -26.60 17.10
N MET A 518 -9.24 -25.71 16.64
CA MET A 518 -9.56 -24.71 15.63
C MET A 518 -9.94 -25.34 14.29
N ARG A 519 -9.27 -26.42 13.87
CA ARG A 519 -9.59 -27.14 12.62
C ARG A 519 -11.05 -27.60 12.60
N GLN A 520 -11.58 -28.02 13.75
CA GLN A 520 -12.94 -28.53 13.92
C GLN A 520 -14.01 -27.45 14.14
N LEU A 521 -13.62 -26.17 14.29
CA LEU A 521 -14.62 -25.11 14.45
C LEU A 521 -15.54 -25.05 13.23
N PRO A 522 -16.86 -24.94 13.44
CA PRO A 522 -17.80 -24.74 12.35
C PRO A 522 -17.59 -23.36 11.73
N LEU A 523 -18.03 -23.18 10.49
CA LEU A 523 -18.13 -21.86 9.88
C LEU A 523 -19.50 -21.26 10.21
N ALA A 524 -19.58 -19.94 10.36
CA ALA A 524 -20.87 -19.28 10.49
C ALA A 524 -21.70 -19.49 9.19
N PRO A 525 -23.01 -19.75 9.26
CA PRO A 525 -23.79 -20.18 8.09
C PRO A 525 -23.83 -19.19 6.92
N HIS A 526 -23.68 -17.90 7.20
CA HIS A 526 -23.69 -16.83 6.20
C HIS A 526 -22.33 -16.62 5.52
N ILE A 527 -21.26 -17.24 6.03
CA ILE A 527 -19.91 -17.03 5.52
C ILE A 527 -19.67 -17.89 4.30
N ARG A 528 -19.19 -17.25 3.22
CA ARG A 528 -18.62 -17.93 2.07
C ARG A 528 -17.12 -18.11 2.23
N LEU A 529 -16.61 -19.29 1.87
CA LEU A 529 -15.21 -19.62 2.10
C LEU A 529 -14.53 -20.14 0.84
N HIS A 530 -13.33 -19.63 0.56
CA HIS A 530 -12.50 -20.09 -0.56
C HIS A 530 -11.07 -20.39 -0.10
N SER A 531 -10.41 -21.35 -0.75
CA SER A 531 -9.01 -21.70 -0.46
C SER A 531 -8.18 -21.75 -1.75
N VAL A 532 -7.02 -21.10 -1.72
CA VAL A 532 -5.97 -21.20 -2.74
C VAL A 532 -4.79 -21.94 -2.15
N ILE A 533 -4.41 -23.05 -2.77
CA ILE A 533 -3.51 -24.06 -2.20
C ILE A 533 -2.31 -24.26 -3.13
N GLY A 534 -1.10 -24.05 -2.63
CA GLY A 534 0.11 -24.32 -3.41
C GLY A 534 0.49 -25.81 -3.41
N ASN A 535 1.01 -26.32 -4.53
CA ASN A 535 1.55 -27.67 -4.65
C ASN A 535 2.88 -27.76 -5.42
N GLY A 536 3.62 -26.65 -5.51
CA GLY A 536 4.88 -26.55 -6.27
C GLY A 536 6.07 -27.33 -5.70
N HIS A 537 5.91 -28.01 -4.56
CA HIS A 537 6.92 -28.85 -3.92
C HIS A 537 6.34 -30.19 -3.46
N LYS A 538 7.20 -31.09 -3.02
CA LYS A 538 6.80 -32.32 -2.29
C LYS A 538 7.45 -32.32 -0.92
N MET A 539 6.69 -32.68 0.10
CA MET A 539 7.21 -32.91 1.46
C MET A 539 7.39 -34.40 1.70
N LEU A 540 8.44 -34.76 2.43
CA LEU A 540 8.81 -36.14 2.72
C LEU A 540 7.68 -36.94 3.41
N ILE A 541 6.92 -36.27 4.29
CA ILE A 541 5.88 -36.87 5.15
C ILE A 541 4.46 -36.33 4.82
N GLY A 542 4.31 -35.43 3.84
CA GLY A 542 3.04 -34.71 3.59
C GLY A 542 2.45 -34.82 2.18
N GLY A 543 3.14 -35.49 1.25
CA GLY A 543 2.74 -35.52 -0.16
C GLY A 543 2.98 -34.18 -0.86
N PRO A 544 2.15 -33.78 -1.84
CA PRO A 544 2.25 -32.47 -2.49
C PRO A 544 2.08 -31.34 -1.47
N ALA A 545 2.88 -30.28 -1.63
CA ALA A 545 2.95 -29.15 -0.71
C ALA A 545 3.43 -27.90 -1.45
N ASP A 546 3.35 -26.74 -0.84
CA ASP A 546 3.98 -25.51 -1.35
C ASP A 546 5.42 -25.31 -0.83
N GLY A 547 5.99 -26.35 -0.22
CA GLY A 547 7.30 -26.33 0.44
C GLY A 547 7.23 -26.03 1.94
N VAL A 548 6.11 -25.47 2.41
CA VAL A 548 5.88 -25.20 3.83
C VAL A 548 4.62 -25.93 4.31
N VAL A 549 3.51 -25.78 3.62
CA VAL A 549 2.21 -26.31 4.01
C VAL A 549 1.83 -27.47 3.09
N PRO A 550 1.58 -28.68 3.65
CA PRO A 550 1.04 -29.79 2.88
C PRO A 550 -0.34 -29.46 2.31
N VAL A 551 -0.64 -29.93 1.10
CA VAL A 551 -1.97 -29.76 0.48
C VAL A 551 -3.08 -30.27 1.41
N VAL A 552 -2.86 -31.40 2.10
CA VAL A 552 -3.84 -31.98 3.04
C VAL A 552 -4.11 -31.08 4.27
N SER A 553 -3.13 -30.26 4.64
CA SER A 553 -3.27 -29.28 5.72
C SER A 553 -4.01 -28.03 5.25
N ALA A 554 -3.77 -27.60 4.00
CA ALA A 554 -4.36 -26.40 3.42
C ALA A 554 -5.81 -26.54 2.95
N ARG A 555 -6.28 -27.77 2.76
CA ARG A 555 -7.70 -28.02 2.44
C ARG A 555 -8.61 -27.74 3.62
N HIS A 556 -9.80 -27.22 3.33
CA HIS A 556 -10.81 -26.93 4.34
C HIS A 556 -12.18 -27.47 3.90
N HIS A 557 -12.78 -28.36 4.70
CA HIS A 557 -14.01 -29.05 4.32
C HIS A 557 -15.22 -28.13 4.06
N GLY A 558 -15.25 -26.96 4.69
CA GLY A 558 -16.30 -25.95 4.49
C GLY A 558 -16.05 -24.96 3.35
N ALA A 559 -15.03 -25.17 2.50
CA ALA A 559 -14.74 -24.24 1.41
C ALA A 559 -15.70 -24.47 0.22
N ASP A 560 -16.30 -23.38 -0.27
CA ASP A 560 -17.12 -23.34 -1.48
C ASP A 560 -16.28 -23.56 -2.75
N SER A 561 -15.01 -23.13 -2.75
CA SER A 561 -14.04 -23.48 -3.79
C SER A 561 -12.64 -23.71 -3.24
N GLU A 562 -11.91 -24.64 -3.88
CA GLU A 562 -10.48 -24.87 -3.65
C GLU A 562 -9.73 -24.78 -4.99
N ARG A 563 -8.75 -23.87 -5.09
CA ARG A 563 -7.90 -23.71 -6.27
C ARG A 563 -6.48 -24.17 -5.96
N ILE A 564 -6.01 -25.21 -6.65
CA ILE A 564 -4.61 -25.68 -6.52
C ILE A 564 -3.73 -24.92 -7.52
N VAL A 565 -2.59 -24.40 -7.07
CA VAL A 565 -1.65 -23.60 -7.86
C VAL A 565 -0.23 -24.21 -7.78
N PRO A 566 0.46 -24.44 -8.91
CA PRO A 566 1.77 -25.11 -8.95
C PRO A 566 2.94 -24.18 -8.58
N THR A 567 2.92 -23.65 -7.36
CA THR A 567 3.93 -22.70 -6.87
C THR A 567 4.34 -22.97 -5.41
N THR A 568 5.41 -22.28 -4.98
CA THR A 568 5.92 -22.34 -3.60
C THR A 568 5.22 -21.34 -2.69
N HIS A 569 5.28 -21.58 -1.38
CA HIS A 569 4.53 -20.85 -0.36
C HIS A 569 4.69 -19.33 -0.43
N ARG A 570 5.92 -18.86 -0.68
CA ARG A 570 6.26 -17.42 -0.76
C ARG A 570 5.77 -16.72 -2.01
N ARG A 571 5.61 -17.49 -3.10
CA ARG A 571 5.14 -16.96 -4.39
C ARG A 571 3.64 -17.15 -4.56
N LEU A 572 2.98 -17.85 -3.63
CA LEU A 572 1.59 -18.23 -3.76
C LEU A 572 0.67 -17.01 -3.83
N GLN A 573 0.84 -16.00 -2.96
CA GLN A 573 -0.06 -14.84 -2.96
C GLN A 573 0.08 -13.92 -4.19
N SER A 574 1.23 -13.93 -4.87
CA SER A 574 1.49 -13.10 -6.06
C SER A 574 1.48 -13.89 -7.38
N HIS A 575 1.14 -15.19 -7.33
CA HIS A 575 1.08 -16.02 -8.52
C HIS A 575 -0.11 -15.61 -9.41
N PRO A 576 0.03 -15.56 -10.75
CA PRO A 576 -1.06 -15.16 -11.65
C PRO A 576 -2.36 -15.96 -11.45
N GLU A 577 -2.29 -17.29 -11.33
CA GLU A 577 -3.49 -18.11 -11.05
C GLU A 577 -4.16 -17.78 -9.70
N THR A 578 -3.40 -17.31 -8.69
CA THR A 578 -3.96 -16.85 -7.42
C THR A 578 -4.66 -15.51 -7.60
N VAL A 579 -4.04 -14.59 -8.34
CA VAL A 579 -4.61 -13.27 -8.67
C VAL A 579 -5.95 -13.45 -9.41
N GLU A 580 -5.99 -14.30 -10.43
CA GLU A 580 -7.20 -14.63 -11.18
C GLU A 580 -8.30 -15.22 -10.28
N GLU A 581 -7.94 -16.14 -9.38
CA GLU A 581 -8.91 -16.74 -8.46
C GLU A 581 -9.45 -15.71 -7.45
N VAL A 582 -8.59 -14.83 -6.91
CA VAL A 582 -9.03 -13.74 -6.04
C VAL A 582 -9.97 -12.80 -6.79
N LEU A 583 -9.62 -12.36 -8.00
CA LEU A 583 -10.50 -11.52 -8.82
C LEU A 583 -11.84 -12.20 -9.12
N ARG A 584 -11.84 -13.50 -9.43
CA ARG A 584 -13.06 -14.29 -9.65
C ARG A 584 -13.93 -14.31 -8.39
N ILE A 585 -13.34 -14.53 -7.22
CA ILE A 585 -14.05 -14.56 -5.93
C ILE A 585 -14.62 -13.18 -5.57
N LEU A 586 -13.85 -12.11 -5.74
CA LEU A 586 -14.32 -10.75 -5.50
C LEU A 586 -15.46 -10.39 -6.45
N LYS A 587 -15.35 -10.76 -7.74
CA LYS A 587 -16.44 -10.54 -8.69
C LYS A 587 -17.72 -11.31 -8.30
N LEU A 588 -17.57 -12.58 -7.89
CA LEU A 588 -18.66 -13.38 -7.37
C LEU A 588 -19.33 -12.70 -6.15
N HIS A 589 -18.53 -12.17 -5.23
CA HIS A 589 -19.04 -11.47 -4.04
C HIS A 589 -19.90 -10.25 -4.38
N LEU A 590 -19.55 -9.51 -5.44
CA LEU A 590 -20.35 -8.37 -5.90
C LEU A 590 -21.68 -8.79 -6.53
N ASP A 591 -21.69 -9.92 -7.23
CA ASP A 591 -22.84 -10.41 -7.97
C ASP A 591 -23.85 -11.16 -7.07
N GLU A 592 -23.41 -11.65 -5.91
CA GLU A 592 -24.29 -12.22 -4.90
C GLU A 592 -25.17 -11.13 -4.25
N PRO A 593 -26.51 -11.30 -4.25
CA PRO A 593 -27.40 -10.35 -3.59
C PRO A 593 -27.11 -10.35 -2.09
N THR A 594 -27.08 -9.16 -1.50
CA THR A 594 -27.01 -9.03 -0.04
C THR A 594 -28.26 -9.70 0.52
N GLU A 595 -28.09 -10.87 1.15
CA GLU A 595 -29.17 -11.44 1.95
C GLU A 595 -29.49 -10.39 3.00
N LYS A 596 -30.67 -9.77 2.89
CA LYS A 596 -31.23 -9.00 4.01
C LYS A 596 -31.43 -10.02 5.11
N SER A 597 -30.40 -10.21 5.94
CA SER A 597 -30.60 -10.72 7.27
C SER A 597 -31.57 -9.74 7.91
N GLU A 598 -32.84 -10.13 7.97
CA GLU A 598 -33.78 -9.52 8.90
C GLU A 598 -33.16 -9.68 10.27
N ILE A 599 -32.42 -8.67 10.70
CA ILE A 599 -32.00 -8.54 12.09
C ILE A 599 -33.31 -8.45 12.85
N ASP A 600 -33.72 -9.56 13.46
CA ASP A 600 -34.87 -9.61 14.35
C ASP A 600 -34.66 -8.54 15.43
N PRO A 601 -35.52 -7.51 15.51
CA PRO A 601 -35.41 -6.44 16.52
C PRO A 601 -35.46 -6.97 17.96
N LEU A 602 -35.80 -8.24 18.18
CA LEU A 602 -35.85 -8.87 19.49
C LEU A 602 -34.48 -9.31 20.04
N LEU A 603 -33.40 -9.26 19.26
CA LEU A 603 -32.05 -9.55 19.76
C LEU A 603 -31.35 -8.33 20.38
N THR A 604 -31.89 -7.13 20.21
CA THR A 604 -31.31 -5.89 20.79
C THR A 604 -31.83 -5.56 22.20
N GLU A 605 -32.80 -6.30 22.75
CA GLU A 605 -33.40 -6.02 24.08
C GLU A 605 -33.00 -6.99 25.21
N ARG A 606 -32.09 -7.96 24.99
CA ARG A 606 -31.64 -8.88 26.06
C ARG A 606 -30.19 -8.70 26.48
N VAL A 607 -29.76 -7.45 26.68
CA VAL A 607 -28.60 -7.16 27.54
C VAL A 607 -28.92 -5.94 28.40
N THR A 608 -29.78 -6.13 29.40
CA THR A 608 -29.79 -5.30 30.60
C THR A 608 -29.51 -6.21 31.80
N PRO A 609 -28.47 -5.94 32.61
CA PRO A 609 -28.23 -6.72 33.82
C PRO A 609 -29.34 -6.43 34.83
N SER A 610 -30.09 -7.46 35.25
CA SER A 610 -31.03 -7.30 36.35
C SER A 610 -30.25 -7.16 37.65
N ALA A 611 -30.01 -5.92 38.07
CA ALA A 611 -29.73 -5.60 39.46
C ALA A 611 -31.06 -5.54 40.22
N SER A 612 -31.37 -6.54 41.06
CA SER A 612 -31.98 -6.34 42.38
C SER A 612 -32.34 -7.66 43.09
N ARG A 613 -31.78 -7.79 44.30
CA ARG A 613 -32.07 -8.68 45.45
C ARG A 613 -31.41 -10.05 45.50
#